data_AF-A0A060C4W6-F1
#
_entry.id   AF-A0A060C4W6-F1
#
_cell.length_a   1.000
_cell.length_b   1.000
_cell.length_c   1.000
_cell.angle_alpha   90.00
_cell.angle_beta   90.00
_cell.angle_gamma   90.00
#
_symmetry.space_group_name_H-M   'P 1'
#
loop_
_entity.id
_entity.type
_entity.pdbx_description
1 polymer ?
#
loop_
_entity_poly.entity_id
_entity_poly.type
_entity_poly.pdbx_seq_one_letter_code
_entity_poly.pdbx_strand_id
1 'polypeptide(L)'
;MLPISHDEVVHGKGSMLEKMPGNEWEKFANLRAYYGYMWGFPGKKLLFMGCEFGQWSEWRHYRELDWAATAAPAHHGLRKWVGDLNRLYRETPALHVKDCDPSASTGWWSMTATIPSSPGRGSAGRRMRPASWCANR
;
A
#
# COMPACT_ATOMS: atom_id res chain seq x y z
N MET A 1 -13.50 -3.70 6.27
CA MET A 1 -12.20 -3.87 6.96
C MET A 1 -11.31 -4.73 6.07
N LEU A 2 -10.00 -4.47 6.04
CA LEU A 2 -9.01 -5.30 5.35
C LEU A 2 -8.09 -5.95 6.39
N PRO A 3 -8.50 -7.09 7.00
CA PRO A 3 -7.70 -7.74 8.02
C PRO A 3 -6.77 -8.79 7.42
N ILE A 4 -5.46 -8.64 7.68
CA ILE A 4 -4.54 -9.78 7.68
C ILE A 4 -4.52 -10.30 9.11
N SER A 5 -5.36 -11.29 9.38
CA SER A 5 -5.47 -11.92 10.69
C SER A 5 -4.47 -13.07 10.84
N HIS A 6 -4.37 -13.60 12.06
CA HIS A 6 -3.53 -14.77 12.34
C HIS A 6 -3.89 -15.98 11.47
N ASP A 7 -5.16 -16.13 11.06
CA ASP A 7 -5.65 -17.27 10.27
C ASP A 7 -5.02 -17.35 8.87
N GLU A 8 -4.52 -16.22 8.37
CA GLU A 8 -3.80 -16.14 7.09
C GLU A 8 -2.35 -16.62 7.19
N VAL A 9 -1.78 -16.71 8.39
CA VAL A 9 -0.36 -17.05 8.62
C VAL A 9 -0.20 -18.29 9.52
N VAL A 10 -1.16 -19.20 9.44
CA VAL A 10 -1.21 -20.48 10.17
C VAL A 10 -1.72 -21.62 9.27
N HIS A 11 -1.65 -22.84 9.78
CA HIS A 11 -2.17 -24.08 9.18
C HIS A 11 -1.50 -24.50 7.87
N GLY A 12 -0.19 -24.28 7.74
CA GLY A 12 0.58 -24.67 6.56
C GLY A 12 0.40 -23.72 5.37
N LYS A 13 -0.22 -22.55 5.59
CA LYS A 13 -0.34 -21.49 4.58
C LYS A 13 0.97 -20.69 4.44
N GLY A 14 1.92 -20.89 5.36
CA GLY A 14 3.21 -20.21 5.36
C GLY A 14 3.10 -18.75 5.81
N SER A 15 4.26 -18.11 5.97
CA SER A 15 4.29 -16.68 6.29
C SER A 15 3.85 -15.82 5.09
N MET A 16 3.47 -14.56 5.35
CA MET A 16 3.18 -13.61 4.27
C MET A 16 4.36 -13.41 3.30
N LEU A 17 5.59 -13.58 3.79
CA LEU A 17 6.79 -13.49 2.96
C LEU A 17 6.96 -14.72 2.07
N GLU A 18 6.67 -15.92 2.58
CA GLU A 18 6.72 -17.16 1.78
C GLU A 18 5.72 -17.17 0.63
N LYS A 19 4.53 -16.58 0.82
CA LYS A 19 3.48 -16.45 -0.19
C LYS A 19 3.88 -15.58 -1.39
N MET A 20 4.89 -14.71 -1.24
CA MET A 20 5.34 -13.86 -2.34
C MET A 20 6.21 -14.68 -3.33
N PRO A 21 5.99 -14.54 -4.65
CA PRO A 21 6.84 -15.17 -5.65
C PRO A 21 8.18 -14.45 -5.77
N GLY A 22 9.19 -15.17 -6.26
CA GLY A 22 10.51 -14.63 -6.57
C GLY A 22 11.61 -14.99 -5.58
N ASN A 23 12.78 -14.39 -5.79
CA ASN A 23 13.93 -14.45 -4.88
C ASN A 23 13.67 -13.63 -3.59
N GLU A 24 14.52 -13.77 -2.59
CA GLU A 24 14.34 -13.10 -1.29
C GLU A 24 14.08 -11.59 -1.42
N TRP A 25 14.88 -10.88 -2.22
CA TRP A 25 14.70 -9.44 -2.42
C TRP A 25 13.36 -9.11 -3.10
N GLU A 26 12.97 -9.88 -4.12
CA GLU A 26 11.70 -9.74 -4.82
C GLU A 26 10.52 -10.00 -3.88
N LYS A 27 10.63 -11.00 -2.99
CA LYS A 27 9.60 -11.28 -1.98
C LYS A 27 9.37 -10.08 -1.06
N PHE A 28 10.44 -9.49 -0.55
CA PHE A 28 10.34 -8.27 0.27
C PHE A 28 9.81 -7.07 -0.54
N ALA A 29 10.18 -6.95 -1.81
CA ALA A 29 9.66 -5.88 -2.68
C ALA A 29 8.16 -6.04 -2.94
N ASN A 30 7.71 -7.25 -3.26
CA ASN A 30 6.30 -7.59 -3.45
C ASN A 30 5.49 -7.34 -2.18
N LEU A 31 6.04 -7.71 -1.02
CA LEU A 31 5.38 -7.47 0.27
C LEU A 31 5.22 -5.98 0.58
N ARG A 32 6.24 -5.15 0.28
CA ARG A 32 6.13 -3.69 0.41
C ARG A 32 5.07 -3.11 -0.52
N ALA A 33 5.04 -3.55 -1.78
CA ALA A 33 4.05 -3.12 -2.76
C ALA A 33 2.62 -3.50 -2.32
N TYR A 34 2.45 -4.72 -1.81
CA TYR A 34 1.19 -5.21 -1.27
C TYR A 34 0.71 -4.38 -0.07
N TYR A 35 1.59 -4.07 0.89
CA TYR A 35 1.24 -3.19 2.01
C TYR A 35 0.95 -1.76 1.55
N GLY A 36 1.70 -1.22 0.58
CA GLY A 36 1.39 0.08 -0.02
C GLY A 36 -0.03 0.13 -0.60
N TYR A 37 -0.41 -0.91 -1.35
CA TYR A 37 -1.76 -1.05 -1.90
C TYR A 37 -2.82 -1.15 -0.79
N MET A 38 -2.58 -2.00 0.22
CA MET A 38 -3.50 -2.18 1.34
C MET A 38 -3.71 -0.87 2.12
N TRP A 39 -2.67 -0.05 2.32
CA TRP A 39 -2.78 1.24 3.01
C TRP A 39 -3.47 2.32 2.16
N GLY A 40 -3.31 2.27 0.84
CA GLY A 40 -3.97 3.19 -0.09
C GLY A 40 -5.44 2.88 -0.36
N PHE A 41 -5.88 1.63 -0.16
CA PHE A 41 -7.28 1.26 -0.36
C PHE A 41 -8.18 1.80 0.77
N PRO A 42 -9.44 2.21 0.53
CA PRO A 42 -10.32 2.65 1.61
C PRO A 42 -10.62 1.52 2.63
N GLY A 43 -10.69 1.87 3.92
CA GLY A 43 -11.09 0.97 5.00
C GLY A 43 -10.03 0.73 6.07
N LYS A 44 -10.48 0.34 7.28
CA LYS A 44 -9.59 0.13 8.44
C LYS A 44 -8.60 -1.01 8.22
N LYS A 45 -7.36 -0.77 8.68
CA LYS A 45 -6.20 -1.66 8.54
C LYS A 45 -6.06 -2.53 9.78
N LEU A 46 -5.80 -3.81 9.57
CA LEU A 46 -5.43 -4.72 10.63
C LEU A 46 -4.30 -5.60 10.09
N LEU A 47 -3.17 -5.57 10.79
CA LEU A 47 -1.98 -6.37 10.49
C LEU A 47 -1.61 -7.15 11.75
N PHE A 48 -1.47 -8.47 11.62
CA PHE A 48 -1.09 -9.34 12.73
C PHE A 48 0.41 -9.24 13.04
N MET A 49 0.76 -9.43 14.31
CA MET A 49 2.16 -9.40 14.78
C MET A 49 3.03 -10.44 14.07
N GLY A 50 4.27 -10.09 13.76
CA GLY A 50 5.18 -10.88 12.93
C GLY A 50 5.10 -10.55 11.42
N CYS A 51 3.99 -10.00 10.94
CA CYS A 51 3.88 -9.58 9.54
C CYS A 51 4.59 -8.23 9.29
N GLU A 52 4.68 -7.38 10.31
CA GLU A 52 5.25 -6.02 10.20
C GLU A 52 6.75 -6.01 9.85
N PHE A 53 7.48 -7.05 10.23
CA PHE A 53 8.89 -7.23 9.84
C PHE A 53 9.07 -8.42 8.89
N GLY A 54 7.98 -9.07 8.46
CA GLY A 54 8.00 -10.15 7.46
C GLY A 54 8.74 -11.39 7.96
N GLN A 55 8.31 -11.95 9.09
CA GLN A 55 8.87 -13.20 9.62
C GLN A 55 8.81 -14.31 8.55
N TRP A 56 9.91 -15.06 8.39
CA TRP A 56 9.96 -16.20 7.45
C TRP A 56 9.11 -17.38 7.93
N SER A 57 9.27 -17.72 9.21
CA SER A 57 8.55 -18.83 9.82
C SER A 57 7.08 -18.49 10.01
N GLU A 58 6.21 -19.48 9.78
CA GLU A 58 4.80 -19.42 10.14
C GLU A 58 4.62 -19.10 11.63
N TRP A 59 3.56 -18.36 11.97
CA TRP A 59 3.27 -18.04 13.36
C TRP A 59 2.87 -19.32 14.12
N ARG A 60 3.46 -19.51 15.30
CA ARG A 60 3.21 -20.66 16.17
C ARG A 60 2.91 -20.16 17.57
N HIS A 61 1.71 -20.46 18.09
CA HIS A 61 1.28 -20.01 19.42
C HIS A 61 2.19 -20.43 20.59
N TYR A 62 2.96 -21.51 20.42
CA TYR A 62 3.87 -22.06 21.43
C TYR A 62 5.32 -21.57 21.30
N ARG A 63 5.63 -20.70 20.32
CA ARG A 63 6.93 -20.06 20.18
C ARG A 63 6.76 -18.55 20.15
N GLU A 64 7.79 -17.86 20.63
CA GLU A 64 7.92 -16.43 20.43
C GLU A 64 8.15 -16.08 18.96
N LEU A 65 7.90 -14.81 18.63
CA LEU A 65 8.23 -14.25 17.33
C LEU A 65 9.76 -14.29 17.12
N ASP A 66 10.17 -14.42 15.86
CA ASP A 66 11.59 -14.46 15.50
C ASP A 66 12.22 -13.06 15.55
N TRP A 67 12.50 -12.60 16.77
CA TRP A 67 13.11 -11.29 17.01
C TRP A 67 14.54 -11.22 16.48
N ALA A 68 15.25 -12.34 16.40
CA ALA A 68 16.62 -12.38 15.87
C ALA A 68 16.64 -11.98 14.38
N ALA A 69 15.62 -12.38 13.60
CA ALA A 69 15.48 -11.98 12.20
C ALA A 69 15.34 -10.46 12.02
N THR A 70 14.87 -9.72 13.02
CA THR A 70 14.72 -8.25 12.92
C THR A 70 16.04 -7.50 12.79
N ALA A 71 17.17 -8.13 13.15
CA ALA A 71 18.50 -7.55 12.99
C ALA A 71 18.94 -7.51 11.51
N ALA A 72 18.36 -8.35 10.65
CA ALA A 72 18.72 -8.37 9.25
C ALA A 72 18.17 -7.12 8.51
N PRO A 73 18.96 -6.52 7.59
CA PRO A 73 18.60 -5.26 6.93
C PRO A 73 17.25 -5.28 6.20
N ALA A 74 16.87 -6.41 5.60
CA ALA A 74 15.62 -6.55 4.87
C ALA A 74 14.38 -6.45 5.78
N HIS A 75 14.39 -7.16 6.91
CA HIS A 75 13.34 -7.13 7.92
C HIS A 75 13.23 -5.76 8.59
N HIS A 76 14.37 -5.15 8.91
CA HIS A 76 14.41 -3.79 9.43
C HIS A 76 13.82 -2.77 8.44
N GLY A 77 14.15 -2.88 7.15
CA GLY A 77 13.60 -2.04 6.09
C GLY A 77 12.08 -2.17 5.97
N LEU A 78 11.55 -3.39 6.08
CA LEU A 78 10.10 -3.63 6.04
C LEU A 78 9.39 -3.04 7.27
N ARG A 79 9.95 -3.21 8.46
CA ARG A 79 9.41 -2.61 9.69
C ARG A 79 9.37 -1.09 9.61
N LYS A 80 10.43 -0.47 9.08
CA LYS A 80 10.46 0.98 8.83
C LYS A 80 9.38 1.39 7.83
N TRP A 81 9.23 0.64 6.73
CA TRP A 81 8.19 0.87 5.73
C TRP A 81 6.78 0.86 6.33
N VAL A 82 6.45 -0.13 7.17
CA VAL A 82 5.15 -0.18 7.88
C VAL A 82 4.98 1.01 8.83
N GLY A 83 6.05 1.42 9.51
CA GLY A 83 6.06 2.63 10.35
C GLY A 83 5.76 3.91 9.55
N ASP A 84 6.40 4.06 8.39
CA ASP A 84 6.21 5.20 7.50
C ASP A 84 4.78 5.22 6.91
N LEU A 85 4.22 4.06 6.56
CA LEU A 85 2.83 3.92 6.12
C LEU A 85 1.83 4.30 7.22
N ASN A 86 2.08 3.89 8.46
CA ASN A 86 1.24 4.27 9.60
C ASN A 86 1.29 5.77 9.88
N ARG A 87 2.46 6.40 9.73
CA ARG A 87 2.58 7.86 9.83
C ARG A 87 1.77 8.54 8.72
N LEU A 88 1.94 8.10 7.47
CA LEU A 88 1.19 8.62 6.32
C LEU A 88 -0.33 8.50 6.50
N TYR A 89 -0.81 7.34 6.97
CA TYR A 89 -2.22 7.09 7.22
C TYR A 89 -2.82 8.07 8.25
N ARG A 90 -2.06 8.38 9.31
CA ARG A 90 -2.47 9.32 10.36
C ARG A 90 -2.44 10.78 9.89
N GLU A 91 -1.42 11.15 9.12
CA GLU A 91 -1.21 12.52 8.65
C GLU A 91 -2.11 12.90 7.47
N THR A 92 -2.73 11.92 6.80
CA THR A 92 -3.57 12.14 5.62
C THR A 92 -5.04 11.85 5.92
N PRO A 93 -5.87 12.86 6.26
CA PRO A 93 -7.29 12.68 6.55
C PRO A 93 -8.08 12.00 5.43
N ALA A 94 -7.70 12.22 4.18
CA ALA A 94 -8.35 11.61 3.01
C ALA A 94 -8.31 10.06 3.04
N LEU A 95 -7.35 9.46 3.75
CA LEU A 95 -7.19 8.00 3.83
C LEU A 95 -8.06 7.35 4.91
N HIS A 96 -8.66 8.11 5.82
CA HIS A 96 -9.34 7.51 6.99
C HIS A 96 -10.63 8.18 7.45
N VAL A 97 -10.86 9.46 7.12
CA VAL A 97 -12.02 10.23 7.60
C VAL A 97 -13.32 9.76 6.98
N LYS A 98 -13.30 9.39 5.70
CA LYS A 98 -14.51 9.00 4.97
C LYS A 98 -14.60 7.49 4.66
N ASP A 99 -13.83 6.66 5.36
CA ASP A 99 -13.82 5.19 5.15
C ASP A 99 -15.20 4.53 5.29
N CYS A 100 -16.11 5.13 6.07
CA CYS A 100 -17.45 4.60 6.35
C CYS A 100 -18.56 5.36 5.60
N ASP A 101 -18.21 6.36 4.80
CA ASP A 101 -19.17 7.15 4.02
C ASP A 101 -19.27 6.56 2.60
N PRO A 102 -20.40 5.94 2.22
CA PRO A 102 -20.56 5.38 0.89
C PRO A 102 -20.55 6.43 -0.23
N SER A 103 -20.70 7.73 0.08
CA SER A 103 -20.57 8.83 -0.88
C SER A 103 -19.12 9.23 -1.16
N ALA A 104 -18.18 8.78 -0.32
CA ALA A 104 -16.75 9.00 -0.49
C ALA A 104 -16.20 8.04 -1.53
N SER A 105 -16.54 8.32 -2.78
CA SER A 105 -15.96 7.67 -3.93
C SER A 105 -14.46 7.97 -3.95
N THR A 106 -13.64 6.93 -3.71
CA THR A 106 -12.25 6.96 -4.20
C THR A 106 -12.37 7.10 -5.71
N GLY A 107 -12.00 8.26 -6.26
CA GLY A 107 -12.07 8.49 -7.70
C GLY A 107 -11.21 7.44 -8.41
N TRP A 108 -11.84 6.52 -9.13
CA TRP A 108 -11.12 5.52 -9.90
C TRP A 108 -10.58 6.20 -11.15
N TRP A 109 -9.30 6.53 -11.13
CA TRP A 109 -8.62 6.89 -12.37
C TRP A 109 -8.45 5.63 -13.21
N SER A 110 -8.85 5.69 -14.47
CA SER A 110 -8.77 4.55 -15.36
C SER A 110 -7.31 4.11 -15.54
N MET A 111 -6.97 2.89 -15.11
CA MET A 111 -5.68 2.27 -15.42
C MET A 111 -5.55 1.90 -16.91
N THR A 112 -6.65 1.93 -17.67
CA THR A 112 -6.67 1.75 -19.13
C THR A 112 -6.68 3.07 -19.88
N ALA A 113 -6.38 4.20 -19.22
CA ALA A 113 -6.16 5.46 -19.92
C ALA A 113 -4.96 5.31 -20.87
N THR A 114 -5.24 4.91 -22.10
CA THR A 114 -4.32 4.96 -23.24
C THR A 114 -3.69 6.34 -23.21
N ILE A 115 -2.37 6.40 -23.00
CA ILE A 115 -1.60 7.63 -23.18
C ILE A 115 -2.00 8.15 -24.55
N PRO A 116 -2.61 9.34 -24.68
CA PRO A 116 -2.96 9.85 -25.99
C PRO A 116 -1.64 9.96 -26.77
N SER A 117 -1.50 9.13 -27.81
CA SER A 117 -0.41 9.27 -28.76
C SER A 117 -0.49 10.68 -29.29
N SER A 118 0.56 11.46 -29.03
CA SER A 118 0.60 12.87 -29.42
C SER A 118 0.30 12.98 -30.92
N PRO A 119 -0.68 13.80 -31.36
CA PRO A 119 -0.83 14.07 -32.78
C PRO A 119 0.44 14.76 -33.24
N GLY A 120 0.95 14.33 -34.39
CA GLY A 120 2.12 14.90 -35.03
C GLY A 120 2.09 16.43 -35.04
N ARG A 121 3.27 16.99 -34.83
CA ARG A 121 3.59 18.42 -34.82
C ARG A 121 3.14 19.06 -36.15
N GLY A 122 1.92 19.58 -36.18
CA GLY A 122 1.33 20.38 -37.26
C GLY A 122 1.08 21.80 -36.77
N SER A 123 1.76 22.76 -37.40
CA SER A 123 1.77 24.18 -37.11
C SER A 123 0.42 24.90 -37.25
N ALA A 124 0.29 25.97 -36.45
CA ALA A 124 -0.56 27.17 -36.63
C ALA A 124 -2.01 27.12 -36.13
N GLY A 125 -2.38 28.09 -35.26
CA GLY A 125 -3.79 28.41 -35.02
C GLY A 125 -4.24 28.92 -33.64
N ARG A 126 -3.54 29.90 -33.05
CA ARG A 126 -4.10 31.02 -32.25
C ARG A 126 -5.51 30.82 -31.60
N ARG A 127 -5.57 30.64 -30.26
CA ARG A 127 -6.41 31.47 -29.34
C ARG A 127 -6.07 31.21 -27.86
N MET A 128 -5.33 32.13 -27.24
CA MET A 128 -5.36 32.30 -25.78
C MET A 128 -6.75 32.83 -25.40
N ARG A 129 -7.42 32.21 -24.43
CA ARG A 129 -8.48 32.84 -23.63
C ARG A 129 -8.13 32.71 -22.15
N PRO A 130 -8.44 33.74 -21.34
CA PRO A 130 -7.73 34.03 -20.10
C PRO A 130 -8.30 33.26 -18.91
N ALA A 131 -7.41 33.00 -17.95
CA ALA A 131 -7.74 32.50 -16.62
C ALA A 131 -8.67 33.47 -15.89
N SER A 132 -9.88 33.01 -15.53
CA SER A 132 -10.73 33.70 -14.57
C SER A 132 -10.60 33.00 -13.21
N TRP A 133 -9.64 33.52 -12.43
CA TRP A 133 -9.55 33.35 -10.98
C TRP A 133 -10.66 34.23 -10.37
N CYS A 134 -11.76 33.63 -9.89
CA CYS A 134 -12.68 34.29 -8.97
C CYS A 134 -13.66 33.28 -8.37
N ALA A 135 -13.50 32.97 -7.08
CA ALA A 135 -14.60 32.62 -6.19
C ALA A 135 -14.09 32.68 -4.74
N ASN A 136 -14.16 33.88 -4.15
CA ASN A 136 -14.25 34.06 -2.72
C ASN A 136 -15.75 34.18 -2.39
N ARG A 137 -16.28 33.27 -1.59
CA ARG A 137 -17.40 33.52 -0.68
C ARG A 137 -17.39 32.47 0.43
#